data_AF-A0A258ERX4-F1
#
_entry.id   AF-A0A258ERX4-F1
#
_cell.length_a   1.000
_cell.length_b   1.000
_cell.length_c   1.000
_cell.angle_alpha   90.00
_cell.angle_beta   90.00
_cell.angle_gamma   90.00
#
_symmetry.space_group_name_H-M   'P 1'
#
loop_
_entity.id
_entity.type
_entity.pdbx_description
1 polymer ?
#
loop_
_entity_poly.entity_id
_entity_poly.type
_entity_poly.pdbx_seq_one_letter_code
_entity_poly.pdbx_strand_id
1 'polypeptide(L)' 'MTEIIRSLANLAGRYDAVFCDLWGCLHNGKTAFPTAVAALLGFRATGGKVVLLTNAPRPKSSVVRQ' A
#
# COMPACT_ATOMS: atom_id res chain seq x y z
N MET A 1 18.29 -18.09 -11.27
CA MET A 1 16.91 -18.29 -11.77
C MET A 1 16.05 -17.20 -11.13
N THR A 2 15.29 -16.44 -11.91
CA THR A 2 14.58 -15.23 -11.42
C THR A 2 13.16 -15.58 -10.94
N GLU A 3 12.76 -15.08 -9.77
CA GLU A 3 11.40 -15.25 -9.24
C GLU A 3 10.45 -14.18 -9.81
N ILE A 4 9.28 -14.59 -10.31
CA ILE A 4 8.21 -13.67 -10.70
C ILE A 4 7.26 -13.47 -9.51
N ILE A 5 7.17 -12.24 -9.01
CA ILE A 5 6.25 -11.86 -7.93
C ILE A 5 4.87 -11.56 -8.52
N ARG A 6 3.89 -12.42 -8.24
CA ARG A 6 2.52 -12.29 -8.77
C ARG A 6 1.65 -11.35 -7.93
N SER A 7 1.96 -11.20 -6.64
CA SER A 7 1.18 -10.40 -5.70
C SER A 7 2.01 -9.98 -4.49
N LEU A 8 1.52 -9.01 -3.73
CA LEU A 8 2.14 -8.60 -2.47
C LEU A 8 2.20 -9.75 -1.44
N ALA A 9 1.24 -10.67 -1.45
CA ALA A 9 1.21 -11.81 -0.53
C ALA A 9 2.41 -12.75 -0.69
N ASN A 10 3.01 -12.82 -1.89
CA ASN A 10 4.23 -13.61 -2.12
C ASN A 10 5.45 -13.06 -1.37
N LEU A 11 5.37 -11.82 -0.90
CA LEU A 11 6.43 -11.13 -0.15
C LEU A 11 6.14 -11.09 1.36
N ALA A 12 5.00 -11.61 1.82
CA ALA A 12 4.66 -11.65 3.23
C ALA A 12 5.71 -12.44 4.03
N GLY A 13 6.14 -11.89 5.17
CA GLY A 13 7.19 -12.46 6.02
C GLY A 13 8.62 -12.26 5.53
N ARG A 14 8.82 -11.79 4.29
CA ARG A 14 10.16 -11.38 3.80
C ARG A 14 10.51 -9.94 4.18
N TYR A 15 9.50 -9.13 4.51
CA TYR A 15 9.64 -7.73 4.88
C TYR A 15 8.76 -7.39 6.07
N ASP A 16 9.28 -6.56 6.98
CA ASP A 16 8.55 -6.07 8.14
C ASP A 16 7.58 -4.93 7.80
N ALA A 17 7.86 -4.19 6.72
CA ALA A 17 7.09 -3.02 6.33
C ALA A 17 7.02 -2.83 4.81
N VAL A 18 5.95 -2.18 4.36
CA VAL A 18 5.79 -1.67 2.98
C VAL A 18 5.58 -0.17 3.00
N PHE A 19 6.32 0.54 2.15
CA PHE A 19 6.05 1.93 1.79
C PHE A 19 5.25 1.92 0.50
N CYS A 20 3.96 2.25 0.59
CA CYS A 20 3.01 2.17 -0.51
C CYS A 20 2.67 3.58 -0.98
N ASP A 21 2.78 3.81 -2.30
CA ASP A 21 2.32 5.05 -2.91
C ASP A 21 0.78 5.17 -2.86
N LEU A 22 0.28 6.39 -3.02
CA LEU A 22 -1.15 6.71 -3.01
C LEU A 22 -1.71 6.92 -4.42
N TRP A 23 -1.18 7.89 -5.18
CA TRP A 23 -1.78 8.32 -6.44
C TRP A 23 -1.46 7.34 -7.57
N GLY A 24 -2.49 6.68 -8.10
CA GLY A 24 -2.32 5.63 -9.12
C GLY A 24 -1.92 4.26 -8.58
N CYS A 25 -1.59 4.17 -7.28
CA CYS A 25 -1.30 2.90 -6.60
C CYS A 25 -2.44 2.46 -5.67
N LEU A 26 -2.88 3.32 -4.74
CA LEU A 26 -3.99 3.03 -3.82
C LEU A 26 -5.30 3.66 -4.29
N HIS A 27 -5.26 4.84 -4.91
CA HIS A 27 -6.45 5.56 -5.36
C HIS A 27 -6.17 6.47 -6.57
N ASN A 28 -7.24 6.92 -7.24
CA ASN A 28 -7.16 7.91 -8.33
C ASN A 28 -7.55 9.34 -7.91
N GLY A 29 -7.70 9.60 -6.60
CA GLY A 29 -8.13 10.89 -6.08
C GLY A 29 -9.64 11.05 -5.91
N LYS A 30 -10.44 10.08 -6.41
CA LYS A 30 -11.91 10.01 -6.20
C LYS A 30 -12.31 8.72 -5.47
N THR A 31 -11.70 7.60 -5.83
CA THR A 31 -12.03 6.28 -5.31
C THR A 31 -10.76 5.49 -5.02
N ALA A 32 -10.76 4.77 -3.91
CA ALA A 32 -9.73 3.76 -3.62
C ALA A 32 -9.89 2.54 -4.54
N PHE A 33 -8.79 1.89 -4.88
CA PHE A 33 -8.79 0.65 -5.65
C PHE A 33 -8.99 -0.53 -4.70
N PRO A 34 -10.11 -1.30 -4.80
CA PRO A 34 -10.43 -2.33 -3.82
C PRO A 34 -9.34 -3.42 -3.70
N THR A 35 -8.70 -3.79 -4.80
CA THR A 35 -7.64 -4.80 -4.82
C THR A 35 -6.36 -4.33 -4.12
N ALA A 36 -5.98 -3.06 -4.27
CA ALA A 36 -4.85 -2.47 -3.56
C ALA A 36 -5.13 -2.38 -2.06
N VAL A 37 -6.34 -1.94 -1.69
CA VAL A 37 -6.78 -1.91 -0.28
C VAL A 37 -6.73 -3.32 0.33
N ALA A 38 -7.28 -4.32 -0.36
CA ALA A 38 -7.27 -5.71 0.09
C ALA A 38 -5.84 -6.25 0.27
N ALA A 39 -4.92 -5.95 -0.65
CA ALA A 39 -3.52 -6.37 -0.55
C ALA A 39 -2.82 -5.78 0.69
N LEU A 40 -3.00 -4.49 0.96
CA LEU A 40 -2.40 -3.83 2.13
C LEU A 40 -3.02 -4.32 3.44
N LEU A 41 -4.34 -4.56 3.47
CA LEU A 41 -5.00 -5.17 4.62
C LEU A 41 -4.48 -6.59 4.87
N GLY A 42 -4.30 -7.39 3.82
CA GLY A 42 -3.70 -8.72 3.91
C GLY A 42 -2.28 -8.69 4.47
N PHE A 43 -1.43 -7.77 3.99
CA PHE A 43 -0.08 -7.60 4.52
C PHE A 43 -0.06 -7.19 6.00
N ARG A 44 -1.01 -6.34 6.43
CA ARG A 44 -1.16 -5.99 7.85
C ARG A 44 -1.61 -7.19 8.68
N ALA A 45 -2.47 -8.05 8.15
CA ALA A 45 -2.95 -9.24 8.84
C ALA A 45 -1.82 -10.24 9.13
N THR A 46 -0.72 -10.23 8.37
CA THR A 46 0.46 -11.05 8.65
C THR A 46 1.42 -10.40 9.67
N GLY A 47 1.05 -9.27 10.29
CA GLY A 47 1.86 -8.54 11.27
C GLY A 47 2.70 -7.40 10.68
N GLY A 48 2.78 -7.32 9.34
CA GLY A 48 3.54 -6.32 8.60
C GLY A 48 3.00 -4.90 8.78
N LYS A 49 3.86 -3.90 8.62
CA LYS A 49 3.50 -2.48 8.73
C LYS A 49 3.26 -1.87 7.35
N VAL A 50 2.21 -1.07 7.22
CA VAL A 50 1.93 -0.32 5.99
C VAL A 50 2.12 1.16 6.28
N VAL A 51 3.01 1.80 5.53
CA VAL A 51 3.19 3.25 5.53
C VAL A 51 2.75 3.77 4.17
N LEU A 52 1.71 4.60 4.15
CA LEU A 52 1.29 5.30 2.95
C LEU A 52 2.20 6.51 2.76
N LEU A 53 2.97 6.52 1.69
CA LEU A 53 3.98 7.55 1.40
C LEU A 53 3.62 8.22 0.07
N THR A 54 3.46 9.54 0.07
CA THR A 54 3.01 10.27 -1.11
C THR A 54 3.79 11.55 -1.31
N ASN A 55 3.97 11.93 -2.57
CA ASN A 55 4.52 13.22 -2.98
C ASN A 55 3.51 14.37 -2.90
N ALA A 56 2.29 14.13 -2.38
CA ALA A 56 1.32 15.21 -2.21
C ALA A 56 1.93 16.34 -1.35
N PRO A 57 1.91 17.61 -1.80
CA PRO A 57 2.54 18.72 -1.08
C PRO A 57 1.72 19.16 0.15
N ARG A 58 0.76 18.34 0.59
CA ARG A 58 -0.19 18.66 1.65
C ARG A 58 0.16 17.90 2.93
N PRO A 59 -0.06 18.49 4.12
CA PRO A 59 0.17 17.80 5.37
C PRO A 59 -0.67 16.51 5.50
N LYS A 60 -0.15 15.55 6.28
CA LYS A 60 -0.81 14.26 6.56
C LYS A 60 -2.29 14.40 6.91
N SER A 61 -2.65 15.37 7.75
CA SER A 61 -4.04 15.56 8.19
C SER A 61 -4.99 15.90 7.03
N SER A 62 -4.50 16.59 6.00
CA SER A 62 -5.30 16.86 4.79
C SER A 62 -5.43 15.64 3.90
N VAL A 63 -4.41 14.79 3.83
CA VAL A 63 -4.43 13.56 3.02
C VAL A 63 -5.39 12.52 3.65
N VAL A 64 -5.43 12.44 4.98
CA VAL A 64 -6.31 11.51 5.72
C VAL A 64 -7.80 11.85 5.56
N ARG A 65 -8.15 13.12 5.33
CA ARG A 65 -9.55 13.58 5.18
C ARG A 65 -10.11 13.42 3.77
N GLN A 66 -9.27 13.07 2.80
CA GLN A 66 -9.67 12.89 1.41
C GLN A 66 -10.36 11.53 1.22
#